data_AF-A0A4U0T1N7-F1
#
_entry.id   AF-A0A4U0T1N7-F1
#
_cell.length_a   1.000
_cell.length_b   1.000
_cell.length_c   1.000
_cell.angle_alpha   90.00
_cell.angle_beta   90.00
_cell.angle_gamma   90.00
#
_symmetry.space_group_name_H-M   'P 1'
#
loop_
_entity.id
_entity.type
_entity.pdbx_description
1 polymer ?
#
loop_
_entity_poly.entity_id
_entity_poly.type
_entity_poly.pdbx_seq_one_letter_code
_entity_poly.pdbx_strand_id
1 'polypeptide(L)'
;MLLTPGTTLRIGPVTKKVLFTAGTTAASGTWIRGSRATLDVRGTTLGSVDTNGRETSAAGTAGSPYILMGAGGQLDITDSTITGFGLPGTGHAGFSGVTWGKGSTGYAVGSSFVGNRTGLRLAGSSGVRLSKVTVKGSVGDGVVLNGDTGTTVQNLTSQGNGRNGLAAGGTDQRNLSGISTGVHQLHRPPDEPHLQRELLQRLRQQRDQAQPERRHGLHREHLHRNLRLRGAHAAPEPSSPATRHPPRWATPSRGTPPLPAASSSRTPRRPRR
;
A
#
# COMPACT_ATOMS: atom_id res chain seq x y z
N MET A 1 -0.65 9.82 -15.00
CA MET A 1 0.09 10.65 -15.96
C MET A 1 1.27 9.89 -16.52
N LEU A 2 1.27 9.70 -17.83
CA LEU A 2 2.37 9.11 -18.57
C LEU A 2 3.19 10.22 -19.22
N LEU A 3 4.50 10.24 -18.96
CA LEU A 3 5.43 11.18 -19.57
C LEU A 3 5.89 10.64 -20.91
N THR A 4 5.66 11.43 -21.95
CA THR A 4 6.11 11.12 -23.32
C THR A 4 7.63 11.18 -23.40
N PRO A 5 8.31 10.31 -24.16
CA PRO A 5 9.75 10.40 -24.38
C PRO A 5 10.19 11.81 -24.83
N GLY A 6 11.34 12.25 -24.34
CA GLY A 6 11.90 13.59 -24.60
C GLY A 6 11.26 14.72 -23.80
N THR A 7 10.21 14.46 -23.03
CA THR A 7 9.54 15.50 -22.22
C THR A 7 10.13 15.60 -20.82
N THR A 8 9.97 16.78 -20.22
CA THR A 8 10.27 17.04 -18.82
C THR A 8 9.01 17.52 -18.11
N LEU A 9 8.63 16.85 -17.02
CA LEU A 9 7.71 17.40 -16.04
C LEU A 9 8.51 18.02 -14.90
N ARG A 10 8.24 19.30 -14.58
CA ARG A 10 8.79 19.98 -13.41
C ARG A 10 7.68 20.26 -12.41
N ILE A 11 7.87 19.82 -11.17
CA ILE A 11 7.03 20.18 -10.03
C ILE A 11 7.90 20.94 -9.05
N GLY A 12 7.76 22.27 -9.06
CA GLY A 12 8.64 23.18 -8.36
C GLY A 12 8.00 23.89 -7.16
N PRO A 13 8.76 24.76 -6.49
CA PRO A 13 8.38 25.37 -5.21
C PRO A 13 7.28 26.42 -5.29
N VAL A 14 6.83 26.80 -6.50
CA VAL A 14 5.63 27.63 -6.72
C VAL A 14 4.42 26.93 -6.14
N THR A 15 4.32 25.62 -6.35
CA THR A 15 3.30 24.79 -5.75
C THR A 15 3.89 24.12 -4.52
N LYS A 16 3.60 24.65 -3.32
CA LYS A 16 4.13 24.12 -2.06
C LYS A 16 3.66 22.68 -1.78
N LYS A 17 2.48 22.32 -2.28
CA LYS A 17 1.88 21.01 -2.10
C LYS A 17 1.07 20.60 -3.32
N VAL A 18 1.30 19.40 -3.83
CA VAL A 18 0.49 18.76 -4.86
C VAL A 18 -0.16 17.53 -4.25
N LEU A 19 -1.49 17.45 -4.34
CA LEU A 19 -2.28 16.36 -3.81
C LEU A 19 -2.68 15.41 -4.93
N PHE A 20 -2.50 14.11 -4.68
CA PHE A 20 -2.82 13.02 -5.59
C PHE A 20 -3.95 12.21 -4.98
N THR A 21 -5.08 12.15 -5.68
CA THR A 21 -6.22 11.36 -5.22
C THR A 21 -5.93 9.87 -5.39
N ALA A 22 -6.07 9.12 -4.31
CA ALA A 22 -6.02 7.68 -4.32
C ALA A 22 -7.30 7.12 -4.94
N GLY A 23 -7.14 6.15 -5.84
CA GLY A 23 -8.25 5.40 -6.39
C GLY A 23 -8.81 4.37 -5.41
N THR A 24 -10.06 3.99 -5.64
CA THR A 24 -10.68 2.82 -4.99
C THR A 24 -10.07 1.50 -5.46
N THR A 25 -9.41 1.49 -6.61
CA THR A 25 -8.75 0.32 -7.22
C THR A 25 -7.38 0.70 -7.77
N ALA A 26 -6.52 -0.28 -8.05
CA ALA A 26 -5.22 -0.02 -8.68
C ALA A 26 -5.33 0.64 -10.06
N ALA A 27 -6.39 0.33 -10.81
CA ALA A 27 -6.64 0.94 -12.12
C ALA A 27 -7.08 2.41 -12.01
N SER A 28 -7.76 2.79 -10.93
CA SER A 28 -8.26 4.15 -10.70
C SER A 28 -7.29 5.03 -9.89
N GLY A 29 -6.09 4.55 -9.57
CA GLY A 29 -5.09 5.33 -8.85
C GLY A 29 -4.41 6.41 -9.69
N THR A 30 -3.93 7.48 -9.05
CA THR A 30 -3.14 8.52 -9.71
C THR A 30 -1.66 8.12 -9.73
N TRP A 31 -0.96 8.29 -10.84
CA TRP A 31 0.45 7.91 -10.94
C TRP A 31 1.24 8.84 -11.84
N ILE A 32 2.56 8.92 -11.65
CA ILE A 32 3.47 9.51 -12.63
C ILE A 32 4.41 8.43 -13.12
N ARG A 33 4.40 8.19 -14.43
CA ARG A 33 5.27 7.19 -15.07
C ARG A 33 5.95 7.77 -16.27
N GLY A 34 7.19 7.40 -16.53
CA GLY A 34 7.91 7.82 -17.73
C GLY A 34 8.99 6.85 -18.14
N SER A 35 9.43 6.95 -19.39
CA SER A 35 10.60 6.25 -19.94
C SER A 35 11.19 7.14 -21.02
N ARG A 36 12.52 7.30 -21.05
CA ARG A 36 13.20 8.33 -21.86
C ARG A 36 12.64 9.74 -21.65
N ALA A 37 12.19 10.03 -20.44
CA ALA A 37 11.60 11.31 -20.02
C ALA A 37 12.19 11.71 -18.67
N THR A 38 12.02 12.97 -18.29
CA THR A 38 12.53 13.52 -17.02
C THR A 38 11.39 13.94 -16.10
N LEU A 39 11.47 13.53 -14.84
CA LEU A 39 10.66 14.06 -13.75
C LEU A 39 11.57 14.79 -12.76
N ASP A 40 11.31 16.07 -12.54
CA ASP A 40 12.08 16.94 -11.65
C ASP A 40 11.15 17.51 -10.56
N VAL A 41 11.37 17.13 -9.31
CA VAL A 41 10.56 17.51 -8.14
C VAL A 41 11.43 18.32 -7.18
N ARG A 42 11.07 19.57 -6.90
CA ARG A 42 11.91 20.48 -6.11
C ARG A 42 11.11 21.33 -5.14
N GLY A 43 11.55 21.38 -3.88
CA GLY A 43 11.05 22.31 -2.87
C GLY A 43 9.54 22.22 -2.65
N THR A 44 8.96 21.01 -2.75
CA THR A 44 7.51 20.79 -2.70
C THR A 44 7.15 19.53 -1.91
N THR A 45 5.87 19.40 -1.55
CA THR A 45 5.30 18.18 -0.99
C THR A 45 4.35 17.51 -2.00
N LEU A 46 4.59 16.25 -2.32
CA LEU A 46 3.63 15.41 -3.04
C LEU A 46 2.92 14.51 -2.01
N GLY A 47 1.61 14.67 -1.86
CA GLY A 47 0.83 13.93 -0.86
C GLY A 47 -0.34 13.17 -1.46
N SER A 48 -0.72 12.06 -0.82
CA SER A 48 -1.92 11.29 -1.16
C SER A 48 -3.14 11.79 -0.40
N VAL A 49 -4.30 11.78 -1.04
CA VAL A 49 -5.61 12.01 -0.41
C VAL A 49 -6.57 10.87 -0.75
N ASP A 50 -7.54 10.59 0.12
CA ASP A 50 -8.63 9.65 -0.17
C ASP A 50 -9.61 10.23 -1.21
N THR A 51 -10.63 9.46 -1.57
CA THR A 51 -11.66 9.88 -2.55
C THR A 51 -12.52 11.06 -2.06
N ASN A 52 -12.48 11.37 -0.76
CA ASN A 52 -13.16 12.52 -0.16
C ASN A 52 -12.21 13.72 0.00
N GLY A 53 -10.98 13.63 -0.51
CA GLY A 53 -9.97 14.69 -0.42
C GLY A 53 -9.27 14.78 0.94
N ARG A 54 -9.43 13.80 1.84
CA ARG A 54 -8.75 13.79 3.13
C ARG A 54 -7.33 13.28 2.97
N GLU A 55 -6.36 13.98 3.55
CA GLU A 55 -4.96 13.56 3.49
C GLU A 55 -4.73 12.21 4.15
N THR A 56 -4.01 11.35 3.44
CA THR A 56 -3.62 10.03 3.93
C THR A 56 -2.13 10.06 4.22
N SER A 57 -1.77 9.96 5.50
CA SER A 57 -0.36 9.90 5.91
C SER A 57 0.26 8.52 5.77
N ALA A 58 -0.51 7.50 5.40
CA ALA A 58 -0.03 6.15 5.16
C ALA A 58 -0.62 5.60 3.86
N ALA A 59 0.23 4.96 3.04
CA ALA A 59 -0.21 4.19 1.90
C ALA A 59 -0.99 2.96 2.37
N GLY A 60 -2.00 2.54 1.62
CA GLY A 60 -2.80 1.38 2.04
C GLY A 60 -4.02 1.05 1.20
N THR A 61 -4.37 1.92 0.26
CA THR A 61 -5.51 1.69 -0.64
C THR A 61 -5.03 1.11 -1.97
N ALA A 62 -5.88 0.29 -2.60
CA ALA A 62 -5.57 -0.35 -3.88
C ALA A 62 -5.16 0.66 -4.97
N GLY A 63 -5.63 1.91 -4.93
CA GLY A 63 -5.27 2.97 -5.86
C GLY A 63 -4.36 4.06 -5.30
N SER A 64 -3.59 3.77 -4.24
CA SER A 64 -2.62 4.73 -3.68
C SER A 64 -1.64 5.23 -4.75
N PRO A 65 -1.30 6.53 -4.77
CA PRO A 65 -0.47 7.09 -5.83
C PRO A 65 0.95 6.55 -5.86
N TYR A 66 1.62 6.58 -7.01
CA TYR A 66 3.04 6.21 -7.10
C TYR A 66 3.79 6.90 -8.23
N ILE A 67 5.13 6.92 -8.13
CA ILE A 67 6.05 7.44 -9.14
C ILE A 67 6.96 6.32 -9.64
N LEU A 68 7.11 6.17 -10.96
CA LEU A 68 8.00 5.20 -11.57
C LEU A 68 8.66 5.74 -12.84
N MET A 69 9.99 5.84 -12.85
CA MET A 69 10.77 6.09 -14.07
C MET A 69 11.42 4.80 -14.57
N GLY A 70 11.16 4.44 -15.82
CA GLY A 70 11.68 3.25 -16.49
C GLY A 70 12.87 3.56 -17.41
N ALA A 71 13.10 2.70 -18.38
CA ALA A 71 14.29 2.73 -19.24
C ALA A 71 14.55 4.11 -19.87
N GLY A 72 15.78 4.60 -19.70
CA GLY A 72 16.24 5.91 -20.17
C GLY A 72 15.58 7.10 -19.45
N GLY A 73 14.72 6.86 -18.47
CA GLY A 73 14.09 7.91 -17.68
C GLY A 73 15.01 8.48 -16.61
N GLN A 74 14.84 9.76 -16.30
CA GLN A 74 15.53 10.46 -15.22
C GLN A 74 14.52 10.91 -14.17
N LEU A 75 14.81 10.62 -12.90
CA LEU A 75 14.02 11.08 -11.76
C LEU A 75 14.92 11.82 -10.78
N ASP A 76 14.65 13.11 -10.62
CA ASP A 76 15.38 14.01 -9.73
C ASP A 76 14.42 14.57 -8.67
N ILE A 77 14.82 14.44 -7.40
CA ILE A 77 14.04 14.90 -6.25
C ILE A 77 14.96 15.70 -5.33
N THR A 78 14.64 16.97 -5.08
CA THR A 78 15.44 17.86 -4.21
C THR A 78 14.56 18.54 -3.19
N ASP A 79 14.98 18.55 -1.93
CA ASP A 79 14.35 19.29 -0.83
C ASP A 79 12.81 19.12 -0.81
N SER A 80 12.35 17.90 -1.06
CA SER A 80 10.93 17.59 -1.26
C SER A 80 10.47 16.48 -0.32
N THR A 81 9.17 16.46 -0.04
CA THR A 81 8.54 15.40 0.75
C THR A 81 7.53 14.63 -0.11
N ILE A 82 7.59 13.30 -0.07
CA ILE A 82 6.62 12.43 -0.74
C ILE A 82 5.94 11.57 0.31
N THR A 83 4.61 11.67 0.41
CA THR A 83 3.84 11.06 1.51
C THR A 83 2.62 10.26 1.06
N GLY A 84 2.46 9.08 1.65
CA GLY A 84 1.29 8.21 1.45
C GLY A 84 1.24 7.50 0.09
N PHE A 85 2.38 7.34 -0.59
CA PHE A 85 2.46 6.74 -1.93
C PHE A 85 2.75 5.23 -1.86
N GLY A 86 2.27 4.47 -2.85
CA GLY A 86 2.61 3.09 -3.15
C GLY A 86 1.43 2.13 -3.05
N LEU A 87 1.33 1.20 -4.00
CA LEU A 87 0.22 0.24 -4.09
C LEU A 87 0.38 -0.93 -3.10
N PRO A 88 -0.73 -1.51 -2.58
CA PRO A 88 -0.67 -2.73 -1.80
C PRO A 88 -0.22 -3.92 -2.66
N GLY A 89 0.58 -4.80 -2.07
CA GLY A 89 1.14 -5.99 -2.73
C GLY A 89 2.58 -6.27 -2.31
N THR A 90 3.16 -7.31 -2.91
CA THR A 90 4.55 -7.74 -2.70
C THR A 90 5.26 -7.88 -4.06
N GLY A 91 6.47 -7.31 -4.20
CA GLY A 91 7.46 -7.82 -5.17
C GLY A 91 7.77 -7.02 -6.45
N HIS A 92 7.04 -5.96 -6.80
CA HIS A 92 7.28 -5.16 -8.01
C HIS A 92 7.46 -3.64 -7.78
N ALA A 93 8.08 -2.99 -8.76
CA ALA A 93 8.36 -1.56 -8.85
C ALA A 93 7.13 -0.64 -8.65
N GLY A 94 5.92 -1.11 -8.95
CA GLY A 94 4.67 -0.36 -8.74
C GLY A 94 4.16 -0.33 -7.28
N PHE A 95 4.71 -1.15 -6.39
CA PHE A 95 4.28 -1.19 -4.96
C PHE A 95 5.07 -0.26 -4.06
N SER A 96 6.03 0.49 -4.61
CA SER A 96 6.80 1.48 -3.86
C SER A 96 6.21 2.86 -4.09
N GLY A 97 6.40 3.78 -3.15
CA GLY A 97 5.95 5.15 -3.34
C GLY A 97 6.68 5.81 -4.51
N VAL A 98 8.00 5.61 -4.55
CA VAL A 98 8.89 6.10 -5.61
C VAL A 98 9.82 5.00 -6.09
N THR A 99 9.95 4.87 -7.41
CA THR A 99 10.83 3.87 -8.02
C THR A 99 11.67 4.44 -9.16
N TRP A 100 12.99 4.25 -9.05
CA TRP A 100 13.91 4.23 -10.18
C TRP A 100 13.95 2.80 -10.74
N GLY A 101 13.24 2.58 -11.84
CA GLY A 101 13.13 1.28 -12.50
C GLY A 101 14.31 0.96 -13.41
N LYS A 102 14.20 -0.17 -14.11
CA LYS A 102 15.29 -0.72 -14.92
C LYS A 102 15.75 0.28 -15.99
N GLY A 103 17.05 0.58 -16.02
CA GLY A 103 17.67 1.50 -16.97
C GLY A 103 17.33 2.98 -16.75
N SER A 104 16.74 3.35 -15.62
CA SER A 104 16.56 4.75 -15.22
C SER A 104 17.76 5.29 -14.43
N THR A 105 17.83 6.60 -14.24
CA THR A 105 18.88 7.31 -13.46
C THR A 105 18.32 8.52 -12.72
N GLY A 106 19.16 9.27 -12.02
CA GLY A 106 18.82 10.53 -11.34
C GLY A 106 19.26 10.57 -9.88
N TYR A 107 18.59 11.35 -9.06
CA TYR A 107 18.98 11.53 -7.65
C TYR A 107 17.83 11.89 -6.71
N ALA A 108 18.05 11.66 -5.42
CA ALA A 108 17.28 12.25 -4.33
C ALA A 108 18.22 12.95 -3.34
N VAL A 109 18.01 14.25 -3.11
CA VAL A 109 18.84 15.07 -2.21
C VAL A 109 17.97 15.82 -1.21
N GLY A 110 18.32 15.78 0.07
CA GLY A 110 17.63 16.55 1.12
C GLY A 110 16.14 16.24 1.23
N SER A 111 15.73 15.05 0.81
CA SER A 111 14.32 14.72 0.57
C SER A 111 13.80 13.66 1.54
N SER A 112 12.50 13.70 1.80
CA SER A 112 11.82 12.85 2.77
C SER A 112 10.73 11.98 2.12
N PHE A 113 10.66 10.71 2.51
CA PHE A 113 9.66 9.75 2.07
C PHE A 113 8.91 9.21 3.28
N VAL A 114 7.64 9.59 3.44
CA VAL A 114 6.91 9.41 4.70
C VAL A 114 5.67 8.56 4.49
N GLY A 115 5.48 7.51 5.29
CA GLY A 115 4.24 6.75 5.25
C GLY A 115 3.98 5.99 3.95
N ASN A 116 4.97 5.88 3.06
CA ASN A 116 4.81 5.18 1.80
C ASN A 116 4.72 3.67 2.02
N ARG A 117 4.21 2.91 1.04
CA ARG A 117 4.15 1.45 1.15
C ARG A 117 5.56 0.85 1.25
N THR A 118 6.40 1.19 0.28
CA THR A 118 7.86 1.14 0.40
C THR A 118 8.34 2.56 0.16
N GLY A 119 9.19 3.10 1.04
CA GLY A 119 9.68 4.49 0.98
C GLY A 119 10.14 4.87 -0.42
N LEU A 120 11.20 4.21 -0.87
CA LEU A 120 11.68 4.27 -2.25
C LEU A 120 12.37 2.97 -2.68
N ARG A 121 12.49 2.77 -3.99
CA ARG A 121 13.11 1.59 -4.58
C ARG A 121 14.02 1.92 -5.76
N LEU A 122 15.19 1.30 -5.80
CA LEU A 122 16.02 1.16 -6.98
C LEU A 122 15.87 -0.27 -7.50
N ALA A 123 15.43 -0.42 -8.75
CA ALA A 123 15.10 -1.72 -9.35
C ALA A 123 15.75 -1.83 -10.74
N GLY A 124 17.05 -2.11 -10.78
CA GLY A 124 17.82 -2.16 -12.03
C GLY A 124 18.18 -0.79 -12.62
N SER A 125 18.13 0.27 -11.82
CA SER A 125 18.57 1.61 -12.22
C SER A 125 20.11 1.71 -12.30
N SER A 126 20.62 2.77 -12.92
CA SER A 126 22.07 3.00 -13.05
C SER A 126 22.46 4.39 -12.57
N GLY A 127 23.52 4.48 -11.77
CA GLY A 127 24.14 5.74 -11.34
C GLY A 127 23.25 6.62 -10.47
N VAL A 128 22.31 6.03 -9.71
CA VAL A 128 21.42 6.81 -8.85
C VAL A 128 22.15 7.30 -7.61
N ARG A 129 21.97 8.59 -7.27
CA ARG A 129 22.55 9.19 -6.06
C ARG A 129 21.48 9.52 -5.02
N LEU A 130 21.61 8.96 -3.82
CA LEU A 130 20.80 9.30 -2.66
C LEU A 130 21.68 10.04 -1.64
N SER A 131 21.32 11.27 -1.27
CA SER A 131 22.12 12.09 -0.34
C SER A 131 21.23 12.82 0.65
N LYS A 132 21.46 12.67 1.95
CA LYS A 132 20.64 13.31 3.00
C LYS A 132 19.15 12.95 2.83
N VAL A 133 18.89 11.66 2.62
CA VAL A 133 17.53 11.14 2.41
C VAL A 133 16.98 10.63 3.73
N THR A 134 15.74 11.00 4.04
CA THR A 134 15.01 10.47 5.20
C THR A 134 13.85 9.61 4.72
N VAL A 135 13.72 8.41 5.25
CA VAL A 135 12.55 7.55 5.05
C VAL A 135 11.94 7.24 6.42
N LYS A 136 10.64 7.51 6.59
CA LYS A 136 9.98 7.36 7.88
C LYS A 136 8.62 6.69 7.74
N GLY A 137 8.35 5.72 8.62
CA GLY A 137 6.99 5.20 8.78
C GLY A 137 6.48 4.43 7.57
N SER A 138 7.36 3.87 6.72
CA SER A 138 6.89 3.09 5.58
C SER A 138 6.15 1.85 6.07
N VAL A 139 5.05 1.48 5.41
CA VAL A 139 4.24 0.33 5.84
C VAL A 139 5.02 -0.99 5.69
N GLY A 140 5.86 -1.09 4.67
CA GLY A 140 6.78 -2.19 4.43
C GLY A 140 8.23 -1.79 4.70
N ASP A 141 9.10 -1.99 3.70
CA ASP A 141 10.50 -1.59 3.77
C ASP A 141 10.67 -0.07 3.58
N GLY A 142 11.69 0.52 4.20
CA GLY A 142 12.04 1.92 3.98
C GLY A 142 12.68 2.12 2.62
N VAL A 143 13.88 1.59 2.42
CA VAL A 143 14.62 1.66 1.16
C VAL A 143 14.90 0.27 0.64
N VAL A 144 14.68 0.05 -0.66
CA VAL A 144 15.06 -1.20 -1.33
C VAL A 144 15.99 -0.94 -2.51
N LEU A 145 17.19 -1.53 -2.47
CA LEU A 145 18.19 -1.48 -3.53
C LEU A 145 18.28 -2.89 -4.15
N ASN A 146 17.78 -3.05 -5.38
CA ASN A 146 17.76 -4.35 -6.04
C ASN A 146 18.24 -4.27 -7.50
N GLY A 147 19.39 -4.88 -7.78
CA GLY A 147 19.97 -4.96 -9.13
C GLY A 147 20.43 -3.61 -9.71
N ASP A 148 20.47 -2.55 -8.92
CA ASP A 148 20.95 -1.21 -9.28
C ASP A 148 22.49 -1.11 -9.30
N THR A 149 23.05 -0.48 -10.33
CA THR A 149 24.51 -0.41 -10.53
C THR A 149 25.06 1.01 -10.39
N GLY A 150 26.22 1.16 -9.78
CA GLY A 150 26.87 2.48 -9.63
C GLY A 150 26.12 3.42 -8.68
N THR A 151 25.27 2.87 -7.81
CA THR A 151 24.49 3.66 -6.84
C THR A 151 25.40 4.22 -5.76
N THR A 152 25.18 5.49 -5.43
CA THR A 152 25.83 6.14 -4.28
C THR A 152 24.78 6.55 -3.25
N VAL A 153 24.96 6.13 -2.00
CA VAL A 153 24.11 6.51 -0.87
C VAL A 153 24.98 7.19 0.19
N GLN A 154 24.59 8.40 0.60
CA GLN A 154 25.25 9.18 1.63
C GLN A 154 24.22 9.75 2.59
N ASN A 155 24.40 9.57 3.90
CA ASN A 155 23.53 10.15 4.92
C ASN A 155 22.05 9.75 4.73
N LEU A 156 21.80 8.44 4.68
CA LEU A 156 20.46 7.88 4.62
C LEU A 156 19.97 7.58 6.03
N THR A 157 18.84 8.18 6.43
CA THR A 157 18.14 7.86 7.67
C THR A 157 16.86 7.11 7.33
N SER A 158 16.68 5.91 7.87
CA SER A 158 15.47 5.11 7.65
C SER A 158 14.89 4.61 8.99
N GLN A 159 13.71 5.08 9.36
CA GLN A 159 13.19 4.91 10.72
C GLN A 159 11.72 4.50 10.77
N GLY A 160 11.41 3.59 11.69
CA GLY A 160 10.03 3.24 12.00
C GLY A 160 9.27 2.59 10.84
N ASN A 161 9.96 1.85 9.97
CA ASN A 161 9.32 1.13 8.87
C ASN A 161 8.81 -0.24 9.35
N GLY A 162 7.73 -0.75 8.75
CA GLY A 162 7.08 -2.00 9.17
C GLY A 162 7.88 -3.27 8.88
N ARG A 163 8.89 -3.20 8.01
CA ARG A 163 9.84 -4.29 7.73
C ARG A 163 11.29 -3.80 7.88
N ASN A 164 12.09 -3.83 6.83
CA ASN A 164 13.49 -3.43 6.90
C ASN A 164 13.64 -1.91 6.78
N GLY A 165 14.61 -1.31 7.49
CA GLY A 165 15.01 0.07 7.23
C GLY A 165 15.63 0.23 5.84
N LEU A 166 16.54 -0.68 5.49
CA LEU A 166 17.18 -0.79 4.19
C LEU A 166 17.30 -2.27 3.84
N ALA A 167 16.90 -2.66 2.63
CA ALA A 167 17.13 -3.98 2.06
C ALA A 167 17.94 -3.83 0.76
N ALA A 168 19.06 -4.56 0.65
CA ALA A 168 19.93 -4.52 -0.52
C ALA A 168 20.16 -5.93 -1.08
N GLY A 169 20.12 -6.07 -2.41
CA GLY A 169 20.34 -7.35 -3.09
C GLY A 169 20.61 -7.21 -4.60
N GLY A 170 21.02 -8.31 -5.24
CA GLY A 170 21.12 -8.42 -6.70
C GLY A 170 22.34 -7.79 -7.38
N THR A 171 23.25 -7.15 -6.63
CA THR A 171 24.54 -6.58 -7.11
C THR A 171 25.35 -6.04 -5.92
N ASP A 172 26.66 -5.91 -6.09
CA ASP A 172 27.66 -5.43 -5.14
C ASP A 172 28.28 -4.06 -5.51
N GLN A 173 27.96 -3.49 -6.68
CA GLN A 173 28.53 -2.24 -7.16
C GLN A 173 27.86 -0.99 -6.58
N ARG A 174 27.96 -0.80 -5.26
CA ARG A 174 27.37 0.35 -4.54
C ARG A 174 28.38 1.01 -3.60
N ASN A 175 28.33 2.34 -3.51
CA ASN A 175 29.02 3.09 -2.46
C ASN A 175 28.00 3.54 -1.41
N LEU A 176 28.07 2.97 -0.22
CA LEU A 176 27.11 3.16 0.87
C LEU A 176 27.82 3.75 2.09
N SER A 177 27.44 4.95 2.53
CA SER A 177 28.00 5.59 3.72
C SER A 177 26.98 6.42 4.50
N GLY A 178 27.21 6.56 5.82
CA GLY A 178 26.34 7.35 6.70
C GLY A 178 24.90 6.82 6.76
N ILE A 179 24.72 5.49 6.80
CA ILE A 179 23.39 4.88 6.85
C ILE A 179 23.00 4.66 8.31
N SER A 180 21.85 5.19 8.71
CA SER A 180 21.23 4.96 10.01
C SER A 180 19.87 4.32 9.82
N THR A 181 19.69 3.12 10.37
CA THR A 181 18.38 2.43 10.40
C THR A 181 17.93 2.23 11.83
N GLY A 182 16.70 2.66 12.14
CA GLY A 182 16.11 2.50 13.46
C GLY A 182 14.77 1.79 13.39
N VAL A 183 14.54 0.85 14.31
CA VAL A 183 13.20 0.29 14.51
C VAL A 183 12.28 1.36 15.08
N HIS A 184 10.98 1.24 14.79
CA HIS A 184 9.98 1.89 15.62
C HIS A 184 10.15 1.28 17.01
N GLN A 185 10.51 2.08 18.02
CA GLN A 185 10.00 1.76 19.34
C GLN A 185 8.49 1.79 19.15
N LEU A 186 7.87 0.60 19.10
CA LEU A 186 6.45 0.50 19.38
C LEU A 186 6.26 1.38 20.60
N HIS A 187 5.55 2.48 20.44
CA HIS A 187 4.86 3.07 21.56
C HIS A 187 3.96 1.94 22.04
N ARG A 188 4.47 1.14 22.99
CA ARG A 188 3.63 0.43 23.92
C ARG A 188 2.71 1.56 24.39
N PRO A 189 1.39 1.51 24.12
CA PRO A 189 0.52 2.46 24.78
C PRO A 189 0.92 2.41 26.25
N PRO A 190 1.08 3.55 26.93
CA PRO A 190 1.34 3.51 28.36
C PRO A 190 0.38 2.47 28.92
N ASP A 191 0.89 1.49 29.64
CA ASP A 191 0.03 0.64 30.44
C ASP A 191 -0.78 1.64 31.27
N GLU A 192 -2.02 1.91 30.85
CA GLU A 192 -2.93 2.84 31.49
C GLU A 192 -3.85 1.98 32.34
N PRO A 193 -3.39 1.52 33.53
CA PRO A 193 -4.22 0.74 34.43
C PRO A 193 -5.48 1.51 34.85
N HIS A 194 -5.53 2.83 34.62
CA HIS A 194 -6.69 3.64 34.90
C HIS A 194 -7.84 3.41 33.91
N LEU A 195 -7.60 3.22 32.61
CA LEU A 195 -8.67 2.92 31.65
C LEU A 195 -9.23 1.51 31.85
N GLN A 196 -8.38 0.54 32.21
CA GLN A 196 -8.83 -0.81 32.56
C GLN A 196 -9.64 -0.84 33.86
N ARG A 197 -9.24 -0.03 34.85
CA ARG A 197 -10.02 0.19 36.08
C ARG A 197 -11.35 0.88 35.80
N GLU A 198 -11.38 1.86 34.90
CA GLU A 198 -12.59 2.57 34.52
C GLU A 198 -13.56 1.66 33.74
N LEU A 199 -13.06 0.83 32.83
CA LEU A 199 -13.87 -0.15 32.09
C LEU A 199 -14.45 -1.21 33.04
N LEU A 200 -13.67 -1.69 34.01
CA LEU A 200 -14.14 -2.61 35.05
C LEU A 200 -15.15 -1.95 36.00
N GLN A 201 -14.99 -0.67 36.33
CA GLN A 201 -15.98 0.07 37.12
C GLN A 201 -17.29 0.26 36.36
N ARG A 202 -17.23 0.61 35.07
CA ARG A 202 -18.41 0.73 34.21
C ARG A 202 -19.15 -0.60 34.06
N LEU A 203 -18.42 -1.70 33.89
CA LEU A 203 -19.02 -3.04 33.83
C LEU A 203 -19.66 -3.47 35.15
N ARG A 204 -19.07 -3.11 36.31
CA ARG A 204 -19.71 -3.35 37.62
C ARG A 204 -20.96 -2.50 37.80
N GLN A 205 -20.92 -1.21 37.47
CA GLN A 205 -22.08 -0.32 37.55
C GLN A 205 -23.22 -0.78 36.64
N GLN A 206 -22.93 -1.22 35.41
CA GLN A 206 -23.95 -1.79 34.52
C GLN A 206 -24.56 -3.08 35.07
N ARG A 207 -23.75 -3.94 35.70
CA ARG A 207 -24.23 -5.18 36.31
C ARG A 207 -25.13 -4.92 37.51
N ASP A 208 -24.81 -3.92 38.32
CA ASP A 208 -25.60 -3.55 39.50
C ASP A 208 -26.90 -2.82 39.10
N GLN A 209 -26.89 -2.03 38.01
CA GLN A 209 -28.10 -1.42 37.44
C GLN A 209 -29.04 -2.44 36.78
N ALA A 210 -28.51 -3.57 36.30
CA ALA A 210 -29.31 -4.65 35.71
C ALA A 210 -29.92 -5.63 36.74
N GLN A 211 -29.69 -5.45 38.05
CA GLN A 211 -30.14 -6.38 39.10
C GLN A 211 -31.08 -5.87 40.22
N PRO A 212 -31.91 -4.81 40.08
CA PRO A 212 -32.92 -4.53 41.10
C PRO A 212 -34.13 -5.50 41.08
N GLU A 213 -34.43 -6.14 39.94
CA GLU A 213 -35.70 -6.87 39.76
C GLU A 213 -35.69 -8.35 40.26
N ARG A 214 -34.52 -8.94 40.54
CA ARG A 214 -34.46 -10.38 40.93
C ARG A 214 -34.59 -10.65 42.43
N ARG A 215 -34.70 -9.63 43.28
CA ARG A 215 -34.85 -9.80 44.74
C ARG A 215 -36.30 -9.74 45.25
N HIS A 216 -37.29 -9.49 44.41
CA HIS A 216 -38.71 -9.49 44.81
C HIS A 216 -39.58 -10.57 44.14
N GLY A 217 -39.00 -11.44 43.31
CA GLY A 217 -39.72 -12.52 42.60
C GLY A 217 -39.69 -13.90 43.26
N LEU A 218 -39.10 -14.08 44.46
CA LEU A 218 -38.96 -15.39 45.11
C LEU A 218 -39.87 -15.59 46.34
N HIS A 219 -41.07 -15.00 46.32
CA HIS A 219 -42.07 -15.22 47.38
C HIS A 219 -43.50 -15.49 46.89
N ARG A 220 -43.70 -15.84 45.60
CA ARG A 220 -45.06 -16.10 45.11
C ARG A 220 -45.23 -17.10 43.97
N GLU A 221 -44.44 -18.18 43.97
CA GLU A 221 -44.74 -19.38 43.17
C GLU A 221 -44.85 -20.62 44.07
N HIS A 222 -45.87 -20.60 44.93
CA HIS A 222 -46.41 -21.79 45.59
C HIS A 222 -47.93 -21.64 45.63
N LEU A 223 -48.60 -21.80 44.49
CA LEU A 223 -49.98 -22.27 44.39
C LEU A 223 -50.42 -22.39 42.92
N HIS A 224 -51.15 -23.48 42.64
CA HIS A 224 -51.82 -23.85 41.39
C HIS A 224 -51.05 -24.71 40.38
N ARG A 225 -50.89 -25.97 40.81
CA ARG A 225 -50.97 -27.15 39.95
C ARG A 225 -52.45 -27.47 39.66
N ASN A 226 -52.71 -27.98 38.45
CA ASN A 226 -53.89 -28.73 37.98
C ASN A 226 -55.15 -27.94 37.56
N LEU A 227 -55.47 -27.94 36.25
CA LEU A 227 -56.62 -28.67 35.70
C LEU A 227 -56.71 -28.60 34.16
N ARG A 228 -57.16 -29.72 33.58
CA ARG A 228 -57.78 -29.94 32.25
C ARG A 228 -56.90 -30.31 31.04
N LEU A 229 -56.84 -31.63 30.90
CA LEU A 229 -56.79 -32.42 29.66
C LEU A 229 -58.04 -32.22 28.76
N ARG A 230 -57.84 -32.60 27.49
CA ARG A 230 -58.78 -33.16 26.47
C ARG A 230 -59.33 -32.22 25.38
N GLY A 231 -59.09 -32.63 24.13
CA GLY A 231 -59.87 -32.23 22.95
C GLY A 231 -59.11 -32.44 21.64
N ALA A 232 -59.27 -33.59 21.00
CA ALA A 232 -58.71 -33.96 19.69
C ALA A 232 -59.62 -33.57 18.51
N HIS A 233 -59.15 -33.87 17.28
CA HIS A 233 -59.76 -33.75 15.94
C HIS A 233 -59.40 -32.47 15.16
N ALA A 234 -59.10 -32.46 13.86
CA ALA A 234 -58.81 -33.46 12.83
C ALA A 234 -58.29 -32.68 11.61
N ALA A 235 -57.44 -33.30 10.78
CA ALA A 235 -57.09 -32.81 9.43
C ALA A 235 -58.25 -33.10 8.43
N PRO A 236 -58.26 -32.50 7.22
CA PRO A 236 -57.47 -33.10 6.12
C PRO A 236 -56.82 -32.10 5.13
N GLU A 237 -55.77 -32.61 4.48
CA GLU A 237 -55.08 -32.18 3.23
C GLU A 237 -55.97 -32.40 1.96
N PRO A 238 -55.51 -32.29 0.69
CA PRO A 238 -54.31 -31.66 0.07
C PRO A 238 -54.58 -30.90 -1.26
N SER A 239 -53.60 -30.16 -1.80
CA SER A 239 -53.37 -30.05 -3.27
C SER A 239 -51.93 -29.61 -3.61
N SER A 240 -51.16 -30.49 -4.26
CA SER A 240 -49.92 -30.20 -5.02
C SER A 240 -50.28 -29.89 -6.51
N PRO A 241 -49.37 -29.80 -7.53
CA PRO A 241 -47.89 -29.89 -7.56
C PRO A 241 -47.15 -28.92 -8.54
N ALA A 242 -45.81 -29.07 -8.57
CA ALA A 242 -44.86 -28.86 -9.68
C ALA A 242 -44.51 -27.40 -10.08
N THR A 243 -43.24 -27.03 -10.29
CA THR A 243 -42.36 -27.62 -11.31
C THR A 243 -40.87 -27.33 -11.02
N ARG A 244 -40.04 -28.36 -11.17
CA ARG A 244 -38.57 -28.31 -11.25
C ARG A 244 -38.13 -28.03 -12.69
N HIS A 245 -37.10 -27.22 -12.89
CA HIS A 245 -36.17 -27.36 -14.01
C HIS A 245 -34.72 -27.13 -13.54
N PRO A 246 -33.78 -28.05 -13.85
CA PRO A 246 -32.33 -27.87 -13.64
C PRO A 246 -31.62 -27.68 -15.04
N PRO A 247 -30.27 -27.73 -15.19
CA PRO A 247 -29.48 -26.72 -15.92
C PRO A 247 -28.95 -27.19 -17.31
N ARG A 248 -28.53 -26.26 -18.18
CA ARG A 248 -27.79 -26.53 -19.43
C ARG A 248 -26.65 -25.51 -19.60
N TRP A 249 -25.37 -25.88 -19.37
CA TRP A 249 -24.37 -26.52 -20.25
C TRP A 249 -23.60 -25.56 -21.17
N ALA A 250 -22.28 -25.80 -21.26
CA ALA A 250 -21.29 -25.49 -22.31
C ALA A 250 -20.34 -24.26 -22.16
N THR A 251 -19.13 -24.54 -21.66
CA THR A 251 -17.84 -24.20 -22.34
C THR A 251 -17.64 -25.16 -23.54
N PRO A 252 -16.89 -24.87 -24.63
CA PRO A 252 -15.46 -24.44 -24.70
C PRO A 252 -15.25 -23.33 -25.76
N SER A 253 -14.08 -22.83 -26.20
CA SER A 253 -12.77 -23.42 -26.44
C SER A 253 -11.69 -22.35 -26.70
N ARG A 254 -10.46 -22.79 -26.44
CA ARG A 254 -9.16 -22.21 -26.78
C ARG A 254 -9.08 -21.57 -28.17
N GLY A 255 -8.36 -20.45 -28.25
CA GLY A 255 -7.76 -19.93 -29.47
C GLY A 255 -6.43 -19.27 -29.12
N THR A 256 -5.35 -20.06 -29.12
CA THR A 256 -3.98 -19.58 -29.03
C THR A 256 -3.51 -19.15 -30.42
N PRO A 257 -3.13 -17.88 -30.67
CA PRO A 257 -2.40 -17.54 -31.88
C PRO A 257 -0.89 -17.81 -31.71
N PRO A 258 -0.19 -18.22 -32.79
CA PRO A 258 1.22 -18.58 -32.75
C PRO A 258 2.15 -17.35 -32.68
N LEU A 259 3.29 -17.54 -32.02
CA LEU A 259 4.46 -16.64 -32.05
C LEU A 259 5.08 -16.63 -33.45
N PRO A 260 5.37 -15.46 -34.04
CA PRO A 260 6.32 -15.37 -35.14
C PRO A 260 7.77 -15.27 -34.65
N ALA A 261 8.64 -15.84 -35.48
CA ALA A 261 10.01 -16.24 -35.25
C ALA A 261 11.01 -15.11 -34.96
N ALA A 262 12.12 -15.53 -34.34
CA ALA A 262 13.33 -14.76 -34.17
C ALA A 262 13.98 -14.40 -35.51
N SER A 263 14.21 -13.10 -35.73
CA SER A 263 15.06 -12.60 -36.80
C SER A 263 16.42 -12.20 -36.22
N SER A 264 17.34 -13.14 -36.28
CA SER A 264 18.78 -12.93 -36.19
C SER A 264 19.31 -12.39 -37.52
N SER A 265 19.94 -11.21 -37.55
CA SER A 265 21.03 -10.94 -38.49
C SER A 265 21.77 -9.62 -38.23
N ARG A 266 23.09 -9.78 -38.06
CA ARG A 266 24.19 -9.04 -38.70
C ARG A 266 24.48 -7.58 -38.32
N THR A 267 25.49 -7.47 -37.48
CA THR A 267 26.55 -6.45 -37.52
C THR A 267 27.33 -6.52 -38.85
N PRO A 268 27.71 -5.36 -39.44
CA PRO A 268 28.93 -5.28 -40.24
C PRO A 268 30.00 -4.40 -39.57
N ARG A 269 31.22 -4.89 -39.74
CA ARG A 269 32.52 -4.38 -39.29
C ARG A 269 32.79 -2.93 -39.73
N ARG A 270 33.44 -2.18 -38.83
CA ARG A 270 34.33 -1.05 -39.16
C ARG A 270 35.49 -1.52 -40.06
N PRO A 271 35.96 -0.70 -41.02
CA PRO A 271 37.36 -0.66 -41.37
C PRO A 271 38.13 0.27 -40.42
N ARG A 272 39.38 -0.14 -40.14
CA ARG A 272 40.42 0.63 -39.46
C ARG A 272 41.36 1.19 -40.53
N ARG A 273 41.96 2.34 -40.18
CA ARG A 273 43.03 3.11 -40.83
C ARG A 273 42.55 4.07 -41.90
#